data_AF-A0A955LHB3-F1
#
_entry.id   AF-A0A955LHB3-F1
#
_cell.length_a   1.000
_cell.length_b   1.000
_cell.length_c   1.000
_cell.angle_alpha   90.00
_cell.angle_beta   90.00
_cell.angle_gamma   90.00
#
_symmetry.space_group_name_H-M   'P 1'
#
loop_
_entity.id
_entity.type
_entity.pdbx_description
1 polymer ?
#
loop_
_entity_poly.entity_id
_entity_poly.type
_entity_poly.pdbx_seq_one_letter_code
_entity_poly.pdbx_strand_id
1 'polypeptide(L)' 'MQVIARKKIERPEKCYFTERGITPNYRDVETLKKFLTPRGKLLARSKTGVTAKNQRLLAEAIKRARELALI' A
#
# COMPACT_ATOMS: atom_id res chain seq x y z
N MET A 1 -3.40 -20.83 -28.27
CA MET A 1 -2.66 -19.76 -27.56
C MET A 1 -3.68 -18.69 -27.15
N GLN A 2 -4.27 -18.76 -25.96
CA GLN A 2 -5.24 -17.75 -25.52
C GLN A 2 -4.48 -16.50 -25.08
N VAL A 3 -4.65 -15.39 -25.79
CA VAL A 3 -4.19 -14.07 -25.34
C VAL A 3 -5.12 -13.59 -24.23
N ILE A 4 -4.68 -13.72 -22.98
CA ILE A 4 -5.45 -13.24 -21.83
C ILE A 4 -5.44 -11.71 -21.88
N ALA A 5 -6.58 -11.11 -22.23
CA ALA A 5 -6.76 -9.66 -22.16
C ALA A 5 -6.62 -9.21 -20.69
N ARG A 6 -5.65 -8.32 -20.41
CA ARG A 6 -5.42 -7.81 -19.06
C ARG A 6 -6.55 -6.85 -18.67
N LYS A 7 -7.35 -7.22 -17.66
CA LYS A 7 -8.37 -6.33 -17.07
C LYS A 7 -7.70 -5.02 -16.65
N LYS A 8 -8.21 -3.89 -17.13
CA LYS A 8 -7.74 -2.55 -16.76
C LYS A 8 -7.91 -2.39 -15.25
N ILE A 9 -6.81 -2.20 -14.52
CA ILE A 9 -6.85 -2.01 -13.07
C ILE A 9 -7.40 -0.60 -12.83
N GLU A 10 -8.63 -0.52 -12.31
CA GLU A 10 -9.20 0.74 -11.87
C GLU A 10 -8.40 1.26 -10.69
N ARG A 11 -7.80 2.42 -10.89
CA ARG A 11 -7.00 3.07 -9.85
C ARG A 11 -7.96 3.89 -8.97
N PRO A 12 -7.84 3.80 -7.63
CA PRO A 12 -8.58 4.70 -6.75
C PRO A 12 -8.26 6.15 -7.09
N GLU A 13 -9.30 6.96 -7.24
CA GLU A 13 -9.18 8.38 -7.62
C GLU A 13 -8.44 9.18 -6.54
N LYS A 14 -8.64 8.82 -5.28
CA LYS A 14 -8.12 9.56 -4.13
C LYS A 14 -7.20 8.71 -3.25
N CYS A 15 -6.25 9.39 -2.60
CA CYS A 15 -5.26 8.77 -1.74
C CYS A 15 -5.75 8.73 -0.28
N TYR A 16 -5.88 7.52 0.27
CA TYR A 16 -6.28 7.27 1.66
C TYR A 16 -5.59 8.17 2.71
N PHE A 17 -4.27 8.33 2.61
CA PHE A 17 -3.48 9.11 3.56
C PHE A 17 -3.71 10.62 3.42
N THR A 18 -3.83 11.11 2.17
CA THR A 18 -4.04 12.54 1.90
C THR A 18 -5.45 12.97 2.30
N GLU A 19 -6.46 12.15 2.03
CA GLU A 19 -7.85 12.45 2.39
C GLU A 19 -8.05 12.55 3.92
N ARG A 20 -7.35 11.70 4.67
CA ARG A 20 -7.47 11.63 6.13
C ARG A 20 -6.47 12.53 6.86
N GLY A 21 -5.56 13.19 6.14
CA GLY A 21 -4.50 14.01 6.74
C GLY A 21 -3.51 13.22 7.60
N ILE A 22 -3.43 11.90 7.42
CA ILE A 22 -2.57 11.02 8.22
C ILE A 22 -1.34 10.59 7.43
N THR A 23 -0.23 10.39 8.14
CA THR A 23 1.03 9.92 7.55
C THR A 23 1.22 8.42 7.85
N PRO A 24 1.73 7.60 6.91
CA PRO A 24 2.02 6.20 7.19
C PRO A 24 2.98 6.04 8.38
N ASN A 25 2.58 5.26 9.38
CA ASN A 25 3.36 4.97 10.59
C ASN A 25 3.54 3.46 10.77
N TYR A 26 4.70 3.05 11.26
CA TYR A 26 5.02 1.63 11.52
C TYR A 26 4.25 1.06 12.70
N ARG A 27 3.79 1.91 13.62
CA ARG A 27 3.00 1.50 14.79
C ARG A 27 1.55 1.18 14.45
N ASP A 28 1.04 1.73 13.33
CA ASP A 28 -0.35 1.58 12.91
C ASP A 28 -0.54 0.33 12.05
N VAL A 29 -0.32 -0.83 12.66
CA VAL A 29 -0.29 -2.15 12.00
C VAL A 29 -1.54 -2.43 11.18
N GLU A 30 -2.72 -2.10 11.71
CA GLU A 30 -4.00 -2.30 11.02
C GLU A 30 -4.10 -1.51 9.72
N THR A 31 -3.55 -0.29 9.70
CA THR A 31 -3.51 0.52 8.49
C THR A 31 -2.54 -0.07 7.49
N LEU A 32 -1.36 -0.50 7.93
CA LEU A 32 -0.34 -1.10 7.06
C LEU A 32 -0.83 -2.39 6.39
N LYS A 33 -1.52 -3.26 7.13
CA LYS A 33 -2.05 -4.53 6.62
C LYS A 33 -3.00 -4.35 5.42
N LYS A 34 -3.73 -3.23 5.35
CA LYS A 34 -4.61 -2.90 4.19
C LYS A 34 -3.84 -2.70 2.88
N PHE A 35 -2.55 -2.35 2.97
CA PHE A 35 -1.68 -2.12 1.82
C PHE A 35 -0.78 -3.33 1.51
N LEU A 36 -0.99 -4.45 2.18
CA LEU A 36 -0.28 -5.69 1.92
C LEU A 36 -1.16 -6.68 1.16
N THR A 37 -0.51 -7.54 0.39
CA THR A 37 -1.12 -8.77 -0.12
C THR A 37 -1.28 -9.79 1.02
N PRO A 38 -2.11 -10.83 0.84
CA PRO A 38 -2.21 -11.92 1.82
C PRO A 38 -0.88 -12.61 2.15
N ARG A 39 0.10 -12.53 1.23
CA ARG A 39 1.46 -13.07 1.41
C ARG A 39 2.44 -12.05 2.01
N GLY A 40 1.95 -10.91 2.51
CA GLY A 40 2.77 -9.88 3.13
C GLY A 40 3.57 -8.98 2.17
N LYS A 41 3.42 -9.10 0.84
CA LYS A 41 4.05 -8.17 -0.13
C LYS A 41 3.30 -6.83 -0.18
N LEU A 42 4.01 -5.71 -0.26
CA LEU A 42 3.42 -4.38 -0.44
C LEU A 42 2.72 -4.28 -1.80
N LEU A 43 1.49 -3.78 -1.79
CA LEU A 43 0.71 -3.51 -2.99
C LEU A 43 1.33 -2.34 -3.77
N ALA A 44 1.33 -2.47 -5.10
CA ALA A 44 1.81 -1.43 -6.00
C ALA A 44 0.89 -0.20 -5.96
N ARG A 45 1.48 0.98 -6.22
CA ARG A 45 0.77 2.26 -6.27
C ARG A 45 -0.46 2.25 -7.19
N SER A 46 -0.42 1.50 -8.28
CA SER A 46 -1.54 1.37 -9.23
C SER A 46 -2.78 0.75 -8.61
N LYS A 47 -2.61 -0.12 -7.61
CA LYS A 47 -3.73 -0.75 -6.87
C LYS A 47 -4.15 0.08 -5.65
N THR A 48 -3.21 0.71 -4.97
CA THR A 48 -3.46 1.41 -3.70
C THR A 48 -3.92 2.86 -3.88
N GLY A 49 -3.68 3.46 -5.05
CA GLY A 49 -4.10 4.84 -5.35
C GLY A 49 -3.28 5.93 -4.62
N VAL A 50 -2.35 5.55 -3.74
CA VAL A 50 -1.63 6.54 -2.91
C VAL A 50 -0.70 7.45 -3.72
N THR A 51 -0.44 8.65 -3.18
CA THR A 51 0.51 9.59 -3.76
C THR A 51 1.93 9.00 -3.74
N ALA A 52 2.81 9.48 -4.63
CA ALA A 52 4.18 8.99 -4.70
C ALA A 52 4.95 9.22 -3.39
N LYS A 53 4.71 10.37 -2.74
CA LYS A 53 5.28 10.70 -1.42
C LYS A 53 4.84 9.70 -0.35
N ASN A 54 3.52 9.46 -0.24
CA ASN A 54 2.99 8.54 0.76
C ASN A 54 3.39 7.09 0.48
N GLN A 55 3.55 6.68 -0.77
CA GLN A 55 4.05 5.33 -1.10
C GLN A 55 5.48 5.09 -0.59
N ARG A 56 6.36 6.10 -0.66
CA ARG A 56 7.74 5.99 -0.12
C ARG A 56 7.73 5.86 1.39
N LEU A 57 6.98 6.73 2.07
CA LEU A 57 6.81 6.69 3.53
C LEU A 57 6.17 5.38 3.99
N LEU A 58 5.20 4.86 3.24
CA LEU A 58 4.56 3.59 3.51
C LEU A 58 5.54 2.42 3.40
N ALA A 59 6.40 2.42 2.38
CA ALA A 59 7.43 1.39 2.23
C ALA A 59 8.43 1.40 3.40
N GLU A 60 8.86 2.58 3.85
CA GLU A 60 9.72 2.74 5.03
C GLU A 60 9.03 2.29 6.33
N ALA A 61 7.76 2.65 6.51
CA ALA A 61 6.96 2.23 7.66
C ALA A 61 6.79 0.71 7.70
N ILE A 62 6.48 0.08 6.56
CA ILE A 62 6.36 -1.38 6.44
C ILE A 62 7.69 -2.07 6.69
N LYS A 63 8.80 -1.53 6.17
CA LYS A 63 10.13 -2.09 6.42
C LYS A 63 10.44 -2.10 7.92
N ARG A 64 10.24 -0.97 8.61
CA ARG A 64 10.41 -0.86 10.07
C ARG A 64 9.49 -1.81 10.84
N ALA A 65 8.22 -1.91 10.44
CA ALA A 65 7.27 -2.81 11.09
C ALA A 65 7.67 -4.30 10.96
N ARG A 66 8.26 -4.70 9.82
CA ARG A 66 8.80 -6.06 9.64
C ARG A 66 10.04 -6.33 10.50
N GLU A 67 10.95 -5.37 10.59
CA GLU A 67 12.15 -5.46 11.43
C GLU A 67 11.77 -5.61 12.92
N LEU A 68 10.65 -5.01 13.34
CA LEU A 68 10.09 -5.10 14.68
C LEU A 68 9.10 -6.27 14.88
N ALA A 69 8.94 -7.16 13.89
CA ALA A 69 8.01 -8.30 13.93
C ALA A 69 6.53 -7.94 14.21
N LEU A 70 6.09 -6.75 13.78
CA LEU A 70 4.70 -6.29 13.95
C LEU A 70 3.76 -6.78 12.83
N ILE A 71 4.30 -7.15 11.66
CA ILE A 71 3.57 -7.57 10.44
C ILE A 71 4.23 -8.72 9.69
#